data_AF-A0A2M7TR54-F1
#
_entry.id   AF-A0A2M7TR54-F1
#
_cell.length_a   1.000
_cell.length_b   1.000
_cell.length_c   1.000
_cell.angle_alpha   90.00
_cell.angle_beta   90.00
_cell.angle_gamma   90.00
#
_symmetry.space_group_name_H-M   'P 1'
#
loop_
_entity.id
_entity.type
_entity.pdbx_description
1 polymer ?
#
loop_
_entity_poly.entity_id
_entity_poly.type
_entity_poly.pdbx_seq_one_letter_code
_entity_poly.pdbx_strand_id
1 'polypeptide(L)'
;MKSLVQLAQEKSLPSHQYMDERTLQWIKDNPPDISKVSSQSNISFIKEDADIIKSFIPNPQWFSEPKTIDSIHGIRHIIRCLIYGFILAKRLSVSDKPLLELLVATSLHDTRRQNDKKEG
;
A
#
# COMPACT_ATOMS: atom_id res chain seq x y z
N MET A 1 -5.63 -25.65 0.61
CA MET A 1 -5.94 -24.41 -0.14
C MET A 1 -4.68 -23.94 -0.84
N LYS A 2 -4.74 -23.48 -2.09
CA LYS A 2 -3.56 -22.93 -2.79
C LYS A 2 -3.24 -21.54 -2.24
N SER A 3 -1.96 -21.19 -2.13
CA SER A 3 -1.54 -19.82 -1.77
C SER A 3 -1.73 -18.85 -2.92
N LEU A 4 -1.74 -17.54 -2.63
CA LEU A 4 -1.87 -16.49 -3.62
C LEU A 4 -0.73 -16.54 -4.65
N VAL A 5 0.51 -16.81 -4.23
CA VAL A 5 1.64 -17.00 -5.17
C VAL A 5 1.44 -18.21 -6.09
N GLN A 6 0.88 -19.32 -5.60
CA GLN A 6 0.57 -20.49 -6.45
C GLN A 6 -0.52 -20.14 -7.47
N LEU A 7 -1.58 -19.44 -7.03
CA LEU A 7 -2.64 -18.98 -7.91
C LEU A 7 -2.14 -17.96 -8.94
N ALA A 8 -1.15 -17.13 -8.59
CA ALA A 8 -0.51 -16.21 -9.53
C ALA A 8 0.29 -16.97 -10.61
N GLN A 9 1.06 -17.98 -10.22
CA GLN A 9 1.82 -18.83 -11.15
C GLN A 9 0.90 -19.57 -12.13
N GLU A 10 -0.27 -19.99 -11.67
CA GLU A 10 -1.29 -20.66 -12.46
C GLU A 10 -2.20 -19.70 -13.24
N LYS A 11 -1.99 -18.38 -13.12
CA LYS A 11 -2.85 -17.33 -13.69
C LYS A 11 -4.33 -17.46 -13.30
N SER A 12 -4.60 -18.01 -12.12
CA SER A 12 -5.94 -18.32 -11.62
C SER A 12 -6.29 -17.48 -10.39
N LEU A 13 -5.87 -16.22 -10.36
CA LEU A 13 -6.09 -15.33 -9.22
C LEU A 13 -7.59 -15.08 -8.99
N PRO A 14 -8.06 -15.13 -7.73
CA PRO A 14 -9.42 -14.77 -7.37
C PRO A 14 -9.65 -13.27 -7.58
N SER A 15 -10.94 -12.86 -7.64
CA SER A 15 -11.28 -11.44 -7.73
C SER A 15 -10.87 -10.66 -6.47
N HIS A 16 -10.90 -11.30 -5.29
CA HIS A 16 -10.41 -10.72 -4.05
C HIS A 16 -9.23 -11.54 -3.54
N GLN A 17 -8.10 -10.88 -3.35
CA GLN A 17 -6.80 -11.46 -3.07
C GLN A 17 -6.39 -11.06 -1.66
N TYR A 18 -6.12 -12.07 -0.84
CA TYR A 18 -5.66 -11.88 0.53
C TYR A 18 -4.26 -12.42 0.66
N MET A 19 -3.43 -11.71 1.41
CA MET A 19 -2.07 -12.13 1.68
C MET A 19 -2.08 -13.32 2.64
N ASP A 20 -1.58 -14.47 2.19
CA ASP A 20 -1.44 -15.67 3.01
C ASP A 20 0.01 -15.88 3.48
N GLU A 21 0.17 -16.65 4.54
CA GLU A 21 1.46 -16.93 5.17
C GLU A 21 2.49 -17.52 4.18
N ARG A 22 2.06 -18.42 3.30
CA ARG A 22 2.97 -19.04 2.33
C ARG A 22 3.44 -18.05 1.29
N THR A 23 2.57 -17.13 0.86
CA THR A 23 2.97 -16.01 -0.01
C THR A 23 3.94 -15.06 0.71
N LEU A 24 3.72 -14.76 1.99
CA LEU A 24 4.66 -13.97 2.78
C LEU A 24 6.03 -14.64 2.91
N GLN A 25 6.06 -15.97 3.12
CA GLN A 25 7.31 -16.72 3.18
C GLN A 25 8.02 -16.69 1.82
N TRP A 26 7.29 -16.87 0.72
CA TRP A 26 7.86 -16.76 -0.62
C TRP A 26 8.49 -15.38 -0.87
N ILE A 27 7.86 -14.27 -0.42
CA ILE A 27 8.43 -12.92 -0.53
C ILE A 27 9.75 -12.81 0.26
N LYS A 28 9.83 -13.37 1.47
CA LYS A 28 11.05 -13.37 2.28
C LYS A 28 12.20 -14.14 1.61
N ASP A 29 11.86 -15.25 0.96
CA ASP A 29 12.83 -16.10 0.27
C ASP A 29 13.24 -15.53 -1.11
N ASN A 30 12.48 -14.56 -1.63
CA ASN A 30 12.70 -13.92 -2.94
C ASN A 30 12.71 -12.38 -2.81
N PRO A 31 13.60 -11.80 -1.97
CA PRO A 31 13.64 -10.36 -1.79
C PRO A 31 14.10 -9.67 -3.10
N PRO A 32 13.61 -8.45 -3.38
CA PRO A 32 14.09 -7.67 -4.51
C PRO A 32 15.59 -7.34 -4.35
N ASP A 33 16.32 -7.27 -5.46
CA ASP A 33 17.72 -6.83 -5.45
C ASP A 33 17.79 -5.33 -5.14
N ILE A 34 18.07 -5.03 -3.87
CA ILE A 34 18.23 -3.66 -3.36
C ILE A 34 19.66 -3.12 -3.48
N SER A 35 20.59 -3.85 -4.10
CA SER A 35 21.99 -3.42 -4.23
C SER A 35 22.17 -2.11 -4.99
N LYS A 36 21.18 -1.75 -5.83
CA LYS A 36 21.14 -0.48 -6.58
C LYS A 36 20.48 0.68 -5.83
N VAL A 37 19.93 0.43 -4.64
CA VAL A 37 19.27 1.48 -3.85
C VAL A 37 20.35 2.23 -3.06
N SER A 38 20.57 3.50 -3.40
CA SER A 38 21.48 4.36 -2.63
C SER A 38 20.97 4.44 -1.18
N SER A 39 21.78 4.01 -0.21
CA SER A 39 21.47 4.06 1.23
C SER A 39 21.44 5.47 1.83
N GLN A 40 21.58 6.50 1.00
CA GLN A 40 21.62 7.90 1.41
C GLN A 40 20.20 8.46 1.55
N SER A 41 19.53 8.13 2.65
CA SER A 41 18.42 8.95 3.12
C SER A 41 18.43 9.05 4.64
N ASN A 42 18.92 10.18 5.15
CA ASN A 42 18.76 10.57 6.56
C ASN A 42 17.35 11.14 6.81
N ILE A 43 16.31 10.52 6.26
CA ILE A 43 14.94 10.97 6.52
C ILE A 43 14.58 10.49 7.92
N SER A 44 14.54 11.43 8.85
CA SER A 44 13.98 11.20 10.17
C SER A 44 12.47 11.09 10.05
N PHE A 45 11.92 9.99 10.56
CA PHE A 45 10.50 9.78 10.72
C PHE A 45 10.18 9.95 12.21
N ILE A 46 9.54 11.06 12.56
CA ILE A 46 9.21 11.42 13.94
C ILE A 46 7.75 11.07 14.27
N LYS A 47 7.37 11.18 15.55
CA LYS A 47 6.02 10.83 16.00
C LYS A 47 4.95 11.70 15.33
N GLU A 48 5.24 12.99 15.15
CA GLU A 48 4.36 13.98 14.54
C GLU A 48 4.03 13.61 13.08
N ASP A 49 5.02 13.07 12.34
CA ASP A 49 4.80 12.55 10.98
C ASP A 49 3.75 11.42 10.98
N ALA A 50 3.83 10.52 11.96
CA ALA A 50 2.88 9.42 12.09
C ALA A 50 1.47 9.92 12.40
N ASP A 51 1.33 10.96 13.22
CA ASP A 51 0.03 11.53 13.58
C ASP A 51 -0.61 12.26 12.40
N ILE A 52 0.18 12.95 11.57
CA ILE A 52 -0.29 13.47 10.27
C ILE A 52 -0.80 12.32 9.42
N ILE A 53 0.00 11.28 9.15
CA ILE A 53 -0.39 10.15 8.29
C ILE A 53 -1.67 9.47 8.78
N LYS A 54 -1.81 9.25 10.10
CA LYS A 54 -3.00 8.64 10.70
C LYS A 54 -4.27 9.43 10.39
N SER A 55 -4.19 10.77 10.33
CA SER A 55 -5.35 11.61 10.01
C SER A 55 -5.88 11.42 8.58
N PHE A 56 -5.09 10.79 7.68
CA PHE A 56 -5.49 10.48 6.30
C PHE A 56 -5.85 9.00 6.08
N ILE A 57 -5.86 8.16 7.13
CA ILE A 57 -6.33 6.78 6.98
C ILE A 57 -7.84 6.81 6.69
N PRO A 58 -8.30 6.22 5.57
CA PRO A 58 -9.71 6.27 5.21
C PRO A 58 -10.56 5.45 6.18
N ASN A 59 -11.79 5.90 6.41
CA ASN A 59 -12.76 5.12 7.15
C ASN A 59 -13.08 3.82 6.35
N PRO A 60 -13.05 2.62 6.98
CA PRO A 60 -13.41 1.37 6.30
C PRO A 60 -14.78 1.38 5.60
N GLN A 61 -15.74 2.19 6.07
CA GLN A 61 -17.05 2.35 5.45
C GLN A 61 -17.02 3.05 4.08
N TRP A 62 -15.92 3.69 3.71
CA TRP A 62 -15.75 4.32 2.39
C TRP A 62 -15.43 3.30 1.30
N PHE A 63 -15.01 2.08 1.67
CA PHE A 63 -14.75 1.03 0.72
C PHE A 63 -16.05 0.57 0.07
N SER A 64 -16.06 0.50 -1.27
CA SER A 64 -17.26 0.09 -2.02
C SER A 64 -17.67 -1.35 -1.73
N GLU A 65 -16.71 -2.21 -1.40
CA GLU A 65 -16.92 -3.63 -1.14
C GLU A 65 -16.26 -4.02 0.18
N PRO A 66 -16.99 -4.55 1.17
CA PRO A 66 -16.40 -4.93 2.46
C PRO A 66 -15.23 -5.91 2.32
N LYS A 67 -15.25 -6.75 1.27
CA LYS A 67 -14.20 -7.73 0.98
C LYS A 67 -12.87 -7.10 0.57
N THR A 68 -12.85 -5.86 0.07
CA THR A 68 -11.62 -5.18 -0.36
C THR A 68 -10.88 -4.52 0.81
N ILE A 69 -11.53 -4.29 1.95
CA ILE A 69 -10.91 -3.65 3.13
C ILE A 69 -9.64 -4.39 3.59
N ASP A 70 -9.67 -5.72 3.56
CA ASP A 70 -8.55 -6.58 3.98
C ASP A 70 -7.76 -7.19 2.82
N SER A 71 -8.14 -6.88 1.57
CA SER A 71 -7.46 -7.41 0.39
C SER A 71 -6.08 -6.77 0.19
N ILE A 72 -5.37 -7.20 -0.85
CA ILE A 72 -4.07 -6.62 -1.21
C ILE A 72 -4.14 -5.12 -1.56
N HIS A 73 -5.31 -4.58 -1.93
CA HIS A 73 -5.57 -3.14 -2.13
C HIS A 73 -6.37 -2.51 -0.98
N GLY A 74 -6.41 -3.18 0.17
CA GLY A 74 -7.15 -2.74 1.35
C GLY A 74 -6.47 -1.67 2.19
N ILE A 75 -6.96 -1.45 3.41
CA ILE A 75 -6.50 -0.37 4.30
C ILE A 75 -5.00 -0.44 4.60
N ARG A 76 -4.44 -1.66 4.74
CA ARG A 76 -3.00 -1.86 4.98
C ARG A 76 -2.15 -1.41 3.79
N HIS A 77 -2.65 -1.55 2.56
CA HIS A 77 -1.99 -1.05 1.36
C HIS A 77 -2.01 0.47 1.31
N ILE A 78 -3.18 1.07 1.53
CA ILE A 78 -3.32 2.53 1.58
C ILE A 78 -2.39 3.14 2.63
N ILE A 79 -2.29 2.54 3.84
CA ILE A 79 -1.36 3.00 4.89
C ILE A 79 0.10 2.98 4.41
N ARG A 80 0.54 1.90 3.75
CA ARG A 80 1.91 1.85 3.19
C ARG A 80 2.12 2.93 2.14
N CYS A 81 1.15 3.14 1.26
CA CYS A 81 1.21 4.20 0.25
C CYS A 81 1.27 5.60 0.88
N LEU A 82 0.48 5.88 1.93
CA LEU A 82 0.54 7.15 2.65
C LEU A 82 1.92 7.38 3.27
N ILE A 83 2.49 6.36 3.93
CA ILE A 83 3.82 6.43 4.52
C ILE A 83 4.87 6.73 3.43
N TYR A 84 4.84 6.00 2.32
CA TYR A 84 5.82 6.20 1.23
C TYR A 84 5.64 7.54 0.54
N GLY A 85 4.41 7.96 0.26
CA GLY A 85 4.11 9.27 -0.32
C GLY A 85 4.60 10.40 0.57
N PHE A 86 4.35 10.32 1.87
CA PHE A 86 4.81 11.29 2.86
C PHE A 86 6.35 11.37 2.93
N ILE A 87 7.03 10.22 3.05
CA ILE A 87 8.49 10.14 3.09
C ILE A 87 9.11 10.71 1.81
N LEU A 88 8.54 10.38 0.65
CA LEU A 88 9.01 10.87 -0.64
C LEU A 88 8.80 12.38 -0.77
N ALA A 89 7.64 12.89 -0.37
CA ALA A 89 7.35 14.32 -0.37
C ALA A 89 8.31 15.09 0.54
N LYS A 90 8.61 14.58 1.74
CA LYS A 90 9.65 15.16 2.63
C LYS A 90 11.02 15.17 1.98
N ARG A 91 11.41 14.05 1.34
CA ARG A 91 12.70 13.94 0.63
C ARG A 91 12.85 14.99 -0.47
N LEU A 92 11.76 15.28 -1.16
CA LEU A 92 11.70 16.22 -2.27
C LEU A 92 11.39 17.66 -1.84
N SER A 93 11.28 17.92 -0.53
CA SER A 93 10.92 19.23 0.03
C SER A 93 9.63 19.80 -0.58
N VAL A 94 8.64 18.93 -0.80
CA VAL A 94 7.30 19.32 -1.28
C VAL A 94 6.65 20.21 -0.23
N SER A 95 6.03 21.32 -0.67
CA SER A 95 5.33 22.24 0.22
C SER A 95 4.03 21.63 0.79
N ASP A 96 3.51 22.22 1.86
CA ASP A 96 2.41 21.65 2.64
C ASP A 96 1.14 21.40 1.81
N LYS A 97 0.74 22.35 0.95
CA LYS A 97 -0.50 22.19 0.17
C LYS A 97 -0.43 20.98 -0.79
N PRO A 98 0.58 20.83 -1.66
CA PRO A 98 0.74 19.64 -2.48
C PRO A 98 0.92 18.35 -1.68
N LEU A 99 1.54 18.41 -0.49
CA LEU A 99 1.63 17.25 0.41
C LEU A 99 0.22 16.81 0.87
N LEU A 100 -0.62 17.74 1.30
CA LEU A 100 -2.00 17.44 1.70
C LEU A 100 -2.80 16.87 0.53
N GLU A 101 -2.68 17.44 -0.67
CA GLU A 101 -3.33 16.93 -1.88
C GLU A 101 -2.88 15.50 -2.20
N LEU A 102 -1.58 15.21 -2.10
CA LEU A 102 -1.02 13.87 -2.26
C LEU A 102 -1.62 12.89 -1.24
N LEU A 103 -1.70 13.27 0.03
CA LEU A 103 -2.21 12.41 1.09
C LEU A 103 -3.71 12.13 0.92
N VAL A 104 -4.51 13.13 0.53
CA VAL A 104 -5.94 12.93 0.22
C VAL A 104 -6.11 12.01 -0.97
N ALA A 105 -5.40 12.26 -2.08
CA ALA A 105 -5.46 11.41 -3.27
C ALA A 105 -5.07 9.96 -2.94
N THR A 106 -4.00 9.79 -2.16
CA THR A 106 -3.52 8.47 -1.72
C THR A 106 -4.52 7.78 -0.81
N SER A 107 -5.19 8.50 0.09
CA SER A 107 -6.22 7.95 0.98
C SER A 107 -7.39 7.35 0.20
N LEU A 108 -7.75 7.95 -0.93
CA LEU A 108 -8.96 7.61 -1.68
C LEU A 108 -8.72 6.64 -2.85
N HIS A 109 -7.49 6.51 -3.35
CA HIS A 109 -7.19 5.90 -4.66
C HIS A 109 -7.76 4.49 -4.88
N ASP A 110 -7.85 3.67 -3.85
CA ASP A 110 -8.34 2.29 -3.93
C ASP A 110 -9.70 2.06 -3.26
N THR A 111 -10.29 3.07 -2.61
CA THR A 111 -11.55 2.93 -1.84
C THR A 111 -12.75 2.54 -2.70
N ARG A 112 -12.73 2.85 -3.99
CA ARG A 112 -13.84 2.53 -4.92
C ARG A 112 -13.62 1.26 -5.75
N ARG A 113 -12.54 0.52 -5.50
CA ARG A 113 -12.28 -0.75 -6.19
C ARG A 113 -13.34 -1.78 -5.84
N GLN A 114 -13.80 -2.49 -6.86
CA GLN A 114 -14.73 -3.61 -6.73
C GLN A 114 -13.99 -4.95 -6.52
N ASN A 115 -12.76 -5.05 -7.02
CA ASN A 115 -11.94 -6.25 -6.95
C ASN A 115 -10.43 -5.92 -7.16
N ASP A 116 -9.57 -6.92 -6.96
CA ASP A 116 -8.11 -6.82 -7.09
C ASP A 116 -7.58 -7.20 -8.48
N LYS A 117 -8.46 -7.59 -9.41
CA LYS A 117 -8.03 -7.80 -10.80
C LYS A 117 -7.81 -6.45 -11.45
N LYS A 118 -6.83 -6.39 -12.34
CA LYS A 118 -6.75 -5.31 -13.31
C LYS A 118 -7.96 -5.51 -14.24
N GLU A 119 -8.96 -4.64 -14.14
CA GLU A 119 -9.92 -4.52 -15.23
C GLU A 119 -9.11 -3.99 -16.43
N GLY A 120 -9.12 -4.78 -17.50
CA GLY A 120 -8.58 -4.41 -18.80
C GLY A 120 -9.73 -3.96 -19.69
#